data_AF-A0A934AW57-F1
#
_entry.id   AF-A0A934AW57-F1
#
_cell.length_a   1.000
_cell.length_b   1.000
_cell.length_c   1.000
_cell.angle_alpha   90.00
_cell.angle_beta   90.00
_cell.angle_gamma   90.00
#
_symmetry.space_group_name_H-M   'P 1'
#
loop_
_entity.id
_entity.type
_entity.pdbx_description
1 polymer ?
#
loop_
_entity_poly.entity_id
_entity_poly.type
_entity_poly.pdbx_seq_one_letter_code
_entity_poly.pdbx_strand_id
1 'polypeptide(L)' 'MSDTTLIWLTNCPPSDHNFKSELKKADVATIRKAIEVWNKKAERKTAIKLLTARLRKLEKENV' A
#
# COMPACT_ATOMS: atom_id res chain seq x y z
N MET A 1 -1.65 -0.81 -16.09
CA MET A 1 -1.27 -2.02 -15.31
C MET A 1 -1.29 -1.68 -13.82
N SER A 2 -2.47 -1.36 -13.26
CA SER A 2 -2.58 -0.84 -11.88
C SER A 2 -3.33 -1.79 -10.94
N ASP A 3 -4.02 -2.80 -11.50
CA ASP A 3 -4.87 -3.72 -10.74
C ASP A 3 -4.07 -4.77 -9.96
N THR A 4 -2.98 -5.31 -10.51
CA THR A 4 -2.19 -6.36 -9.86
C THR A 4 -1.54 -5.88 -8.57
N THR A 5 -0.93 -4.69 -8.57
CA THR A 5 -0.31 -4.08 -7.39
C THR A 5 -1.36 -3.81 -6.30
N LEU A 6 -2.53 -3.27 -6.66
CA LEU A 6 -3.61 -3.04 -5.69
C LEU A 6 -4.12 -4.35 -5.07
N ILE A 7 -4.25 -5.42 -5.86
CA ILE A 7 -4.65 -6.74 -5.38
C ILE A 7 -3.67 -7.25 -4.33
N TRP A 8 -2.36 -7.21 -4.62
CA TRP A 8 -1.32 -7.63 -3.67
C TRP A 8 -1.34 -6.77 -2.41
N LEU A 9 -1.48 -5.45 -2.57
CA LEU A 9 -1.50 -4.53 -1.43
C LEU A 9 -2.74 -4.66 -0.56
N THR A 10 -3.88 -5.15 -1.05
CA THR A 10 -5.15 -5.20 -0.29
C THR A 10 -5.57 -6.59 0.18
N ASN A 11 -5.01 -7.63 -0.42
CA ASN A 11 -5.35 -9.02 -0.10
C ASN A 11 -4.21 -9.78 0.59
N CYS A 12 -2.95 -9.38 0.41
CA CYS A 12 -1.83 -10.04 1.09
C CYS A 12 -1.48 -9.39 2.44
N PRO A 13 -0.97 -10.20 3.39
CA PRO A 13 -0.47 -9.67 4.65
C PRO A 13 0.82 -8.86 4.43
N PRO A 14 1.13 -7.89 5.31
CA PRO A 14 2.34 -7.07 5.16
C PRO A 14 3.68 -7.82 5.28
N SER A 15 3.65 -9.04 5.81
CA SER A 15 4.81 -9.94 5.85
C SER A 15 5.15 -10.54 4.49
N ASP A 16 4.19 -10.58 3.56
CA ASP A 16 4.31 -11.22 2.25
C ASP A 16 5.38 -10.54 1.37
N HIS A 17 6.11 -11.36 0.61
CA HIS A 17 7.15 -10.86 -0.29
C HIS A 17 6.56 -9.98 -1.40
N ASN A 18 5.43 -10.40 -1.99
CA ASN A 18 4.76 -9.65 -3.05
C ASN A 18 4.20 -8.34 -2.51
N PHE A 19 3.65 -8.32 -1.29
CA PHE A 19 3.22 -7.06 -0.67
C PHE A 19 4.37 -6.04 -0.60
N LYS A 20 5.55 -6.45 -0.11
CA LYS A 20 6.71 -5.55 0.03
C LYS A 20 7.27 -5.12 -1.33
N SER A 21 7.32 -6.04 -2.30
CA SER A 21 7.80 -5.76 -3.66
C SER A 21 6.89 -4.76 -4.36
N GLU A 22 5.59 -5.00 -4.32
CA GLU A 22 4.57 -4.16 -4.95
C GLU A 22 4.44 -2.81 -4.25
N LEU A 23 4.59 -2.75 -2.91
CA LEU A 23 4.62 -1.48 -2.17
C LEU A 23 5.75 -0.54 -2.63
N LYS A 24 6.90 -1.09 -3.03
CA LYS A 24 8.01 -0.28 -3.53
C LYS A 24 7.72 0.33 -4.91
N LYS A 25 7.01 -0.41 -5.76
CA LYS A 25 6.67 -0.01 -7.14
C LYS A 25 5.39 0.81 -7.24
N ALA A 26 4.51 0.71 -6.25
CA ALA A 26 3.20 1.35 -6.26
C ALA A 26 3.33 2.89 -6.32
N ASP A 27 2.49 3.49 -7.16
CA ASP A 27 2.31 4.92 -7.25
C ASP A 27 1.41 5.45 -6.11
N VAL A 28 1.41 6.77 -5.96
CA VAL A 28 0.65 7.50 -4.93
C VAL A 28 -0.84 7.16 -4.98
N ALA A 29 -1.45 7.07 -6.17
CA ALA A 29 -2.89 6.81 -6.31
C ALA A 29 -3.23 5.37 -5.91
N THR A 30 -2.40 4.39 -6.29
CA THR A 30 -2.56 2.99 -5.89
C THR A 30 -2.43 2.82 -4.37
N ILE A 31 -1.45 3.48 -3.74
CA ILE A 31 -1.28 3.41 -2.28
C ILE A 31 -2.47 4.02 -1.54
N ARG A 32 -3.02 5.15 -2.01
CA ARG A 32 -4.22 5.77 -1.42
C ARG A 32 -5.42 4.82 -1.48
N LYS A 33 -5.68 4.21 -2.64
CA LYS A 33 -6.75 3.20 -2.79
C LYS A 33 -6.55 2.00 -1.86
N ALA A 34 -5.32 1.52 -1.72
CA ALA A 34 -5.02 0.40 -0.82
C ALA A 34 -5.31 0.76 0.66
N ILE A 35 -4.97 1.98 1.08
CA ILE A 35 -5.29 2.48 2.43
C ILE A 35 -6.80 2.52 2.65
N GLU A 36 -7.58 3.01 1.70
CA GLU A 36 -9.05 3.03 1.80
C GLU A 36 -9.65 1.63 1.98
N VAL A 37 -9.15 0.65 1.22
CA VAL A 37 -9.60 -0.74 1.35
C VAL A 37 -9.23 -1.32 2.73
N TRP A 38 -8.04 -1.03 3.23
CA TRP A 38 -7.63 -1.48 4.57
C TRP A 38 -8.37 -0.78 5.70
N ASN A 39 -8.71 0.50 5.56
CA ASN A 39 -9.50 1.23 6.56
C ASN A 39 -10.89 0.60 6.76
N LYS A 40 -11.45 -0.02 5.72
CA LYS A 40 -12.72 -0.79 5.81
C LYS A 40 -12.54 -2.15 6.49
N LYS A 41 -11.31 -2.67 6.59
CA LYS A 41 -10.96 -3.94 7.22
C LYS A 41 -10.38 -3.66 8.61
N ALA A 42 -11.22 -3.72 9.64
CA ALA A 42 -10.94 -3.29 11.02
C ALA A 42 -9.63 -3.82 11.68
N GLU A 43 -8.99 -4.85 11.11
CA GLU A 43 -7.96 -5.64 11.79
C GLU A 43 -6.51 -5.41 11.35
N ARG A 44 -6.21 -4.60 10.32
CA ARG A 44 -4.83 -4.53 9.78
C ARG A 44 -4.16 -3.16 9.88
N LYS A 45 -4.01 -2.69 11.13
CA LYS A 45 -3.26 -1.46 11.48
C LYS A 45 -1.82 -1.43 10.93
N THR A 46 -1.16 -2.60 10.85
CA THR A 46 0.21 -2.71 10.33
C THR A 46 0.31 -2.41 8.83
N ALA A 47 -0.66 -2.88 8.03
CA ALA A 47 -0.70 -2.62 6.59
C ALA A 47 -0.85 -1.13 6.30
N ILE A 48 -1.80 -0.49 7.01
CA ILE A 48 -2.04 0.96 6.93
C ILE A 48 -0.79 1.74 7.30
N LYS A 49 -0.10 1.37 8.39
CA LYS A 49 1.14 2.03 8.82
C LYS A 49 2.22 2.01 7.73
N LEU A 50 2.42 0.86 7.07
CA LEU A 50 3.41 0.72 6.00
C LEU A 50 3.03 1.47 4.73
N LEU A 51 1.76 1.41 4.32
CA LEU A 51 1.24 2.15 3.17
C LEU A 51 1.37 3.65 3.38
N THR A 52 0.97 4.17 4.54
CA THR A 52 1.09 5.59 4.89
C THR A 52 2.55 6.05 4.95
N ALA A 53 3.46 5.21 5.47
CA ALA A 53 4.89 5.53 5.48
C ALA A 53 5.46 5.65 4.06
N ARG A 54 5.07 4.74 3.14
CA ARG A 54 5.49 4.81 1.74
C ARG A 54 4.89 6.03 1.02
N LEU A 55 3.62 6.33 1.28
CA LEU A 55 2.94 7.50 0.73
C LEU A 55 3.68 8.80 1.07
N ARG A 56 3.98 9.01 2.36
CA ARG A 56 4.75 10.19 2.83
C ARG A 56 6.12 10.29 2.18
N LYS A 57 6.78 9.15 1.96
CA LYS A 57 8.10 9.13 1.30
C LYS A 57 7.98 9.58 -0.16
N LEU A 58 7.00 9.04 -0.90
CA LEU A 58 6.77 9.43 -2.30
C LEU A 58 6.34 10.90 -2.43
N GLU A 59 5.52 11.41 -1.51
CA GLU A 59 5.13 12.82 -1.49
C GLU A 59 6.33 13.73 -1.19
N LYS A 60 7.30 13.29 -0.38
CA LYS A 60 8.55 14.02 -0.14
C LYS A 60 9.55 13.92 -1.29
N GLU A 61 9.58 12.80 -2.03
CA GLU A 61 10.47 12.59 -3.18
C GLU A 61 10.00 13.37 -4.43
N ASN A 62 8.73 13.78 -4.49
CA ASN A 62 8.13 14.57 -5.58
C ASN A 62 8.05 16.09 -5.29
N VAL A 63 8.65 16.55 -4.18
CA VAL A 63 8.83 17.97 -3.81
C VAL A 63 10.31 18.30 -3.88
#